data_AF-A0A2D8FDU9-F1
#
_entry.id   AF-A0A2D8FDU9-F1
#
_cell.length_a   1.000
_cell.length_b   1.000
_cell.length_c   1.000
_cell.angle_alpha   90.00
_cell.angle_beta   90.00
_cell.angle_gamma   90.00
#
_symmetry.space_group_name_H-M   'P 1'
#
loop_
_entity.id
_entity.type
_entity.pdbx_description
1 polymer ?
#
loop_
_entity_poly.entity_id
_entity_poly.type
_entity_poly.pdbx_seq_one_letter_code
_entity_poly.pdbx_strand_id
1 'polypeptide(L)'
;MIFRIINLILALFVFGFIYQKAVTQSFYNWDAIAYTMAVQLDEGKTTEEAHEYTYKTLESEVDPGLFNALCCSGQYRQDQYSSPDNLKSMMPMYALKPGYILLIRAVKGLTGISEYQSMKYISLVSSLILAFIFFIASFWQKGLLQFLWIPLVFFSQILFLGKLMTPDAVTTVVFIGSIYFLLRKKLYISFLFMGLALTFRPDMIVAAGLLGLLPALDKNYRMAIFNSILFLSIYFLISKSIDHNGWWSHFYTSLVSTQSNLDTFNPVFDLNKYREILLGNLNWVLNDVNYITWFATTFIILITSSYLLSEQKNSWINIISVVLALSIFVKFLIFPKVDARVYLAILVPAIYVFSFNLFSPKERIDST
;
A
#
# COMPACT_ATOMS: atom_id res chain seq x y z
N MET A 1 -6.45 7.97 -35.40
CA MET A 1 -7.58 7.03 -35.24
C MET A 1 -7.10 5.59 -35.06
N ILE A 2 -6.31 5.03 -35.98
CA ILE A 2 -5.78 3.66 -35.92
C ILE A 2 -5.07 3.36 -34.59
N PHE A 3 -4.12 4.20 -34.15
CA PHE A 3 -3.42 3.95 -32.89
C PHE A 3 -4.33 3.90 -31.65
N ARG A 4 -5.43 4.67 -31.61
CA ARG A 4 -6.38 4.64 -30.49
C ARG A 4 -7.16 3.33 -30.45
N ILE A 5 -7.53 2.80 -31.62
CA ILE A 5 -8.18 1.49 -31.74
C ILE A 5 -7.23 0.40 -31.26
N ILE A 6 -5.96 0.42 -31.71
CA ILE A 6 -4.93 -0.51 -31.23
C ILE A 6 -4.77 -0.40 -29.70
N ASN A 7 -4.75 0.83 -29.16
CA ASN A 7 -4.60 1.06 -27.73
C ASN A 7 -5.77 0.48 -26.91
N LEU A 8 -7.01 0.59 -27.42
CA LEU A 8 -8.19 -0.04 -26.80
C LEU A 8 -8.11 -1.57 -26.81
N ILE A 9 -7.66 -2.17 -27.93
CA ILE A 9 -7.47 -3.62 -28.02
C ILE A 9 -6.40 -4.09 -27.02
N LEU A 10 -5.27 -3.36 -26.93
CA LEU A 10 -4.23 -3.64 -25.94
C LEU A 10 -4.72 -3.46 -24.51
N ALA A 11 -5.56 -2.47 -24.24
CA ALA A 11 -6.20 -2.28 -22.93
C ALA A 11 -7.01 -3.51 -22.52
N LEU A 12 -7.86 -4.03 -23.42
CA LEU A 12 -8.61 -5.26 -23.16
C LEU A 12 -7.68 -6.44 -22.88
N PHE A 13 -6.60 -6.59 -23.64
CA PHE A 13 -5.63 -7.67 -23.43
C PHE A 13 -4.91 -7.57 -22.09
N VAL A 14 -4.38 -6.39 -21.73
CA VAL A 14 -3.67 -6.20 -20.46
C VAL A 14 -4.61 -6.31 -19.27
N PHE A 15 -5.82 -5.74 -19.34
CA PHE A 15 -6.80 -5.88 -18.26
C PHE A 15 -7.26 -7.33 -18.10
N GLY A 16 -7.50 -8.04 -19.22
CA GLY A 16 -7.78 -9.48 -19.21
C GLY A 16 -6.63 -10.29 -18.60
N PHE A 17 -5.39 -9.95 -18.94
CA PHE A 17 -4.20 -10.58 -18.38
C PHE A 17 -4.07 -10.33 -16.87
N ILE A 18 -4.25 -9.09 -16.41
CA ILE A 18 -4.22 -8.74 -14.98
C ILE A 18 -5.32 -9.50 -14.25
N TYR A 19 -6.56 -9.48 -14.76
CA TYR A 19 -7.68 -10.20 -14.20
C TYR A 19 -7.40 -11.69 -14.08
N GLN A 20 -7.01 -12.33 -15.19
CA GLN A 20 -6.72 -13.76 -15.22
C GLN A 20 -5.64 -14.13 -14.21
N LYS A 21 -4.52 -13.40 -14.18
CA LYS A 21 -3.40 -13.69 -13.28
C LYS A 21 -3.72 -13.40 -11.82
N ALA A 22 -4.44 -12.32 -11.52
CA ALA A 22 -4.85 -12.00 -10.17
C ALA A 22 -5.85 -13.02 -9.61
N VAL A 23 -6.78 -13.52 -10.43
CA VAL A 23 -7.79 -14.53 -10.02
C VAL A 23 -7.19 -15.93 -9.85
N THR A 24 -6.32 -16.36 -10.77
CA THR A 24 -5.76 -17.72 -10.80
C THR A 24 -4.53 -17.89 -9.93
N GLN A 25 -3.84 -16.81 -9.58
CA GLN A 25 -2.61 -16.82 -8.79
C GLN A 25 -2.72 -15.88 -7.58
N SER A 26 -3.90 -15.79 -6.96
CA SER A 26 -4.08 -15.03 -5.73
C SER A 26 -3.23 -15.63 -4.61
N PHE A 27 -2.57 -14.76 -3.84
CA PHE A 27 -1.76 -15.16 -2.70
C PHE A 27 -2.63 -15.19 -1.44
N TYR A 28 -3.15 -16.38 -1.12
CA TYR A 28 -3.54 -16.69 0.25
C TYR A 28 -2.26 -16.65 1.10
N ASN A 29 -2.15 -15.62 1.92
CA ASN A 29 -0.98 -15.37 2.74
C ASN A 29 -1.37 -15.31 4.22
N TRP A 30 -0.37 -15.22 5.09
CA TRP A 30 -0.60 -15.20 6.52
C TRP A 30 -1.38 -13.94 6.95
N ASP A 31 -1.14 -12.78 6.32
CA ASP A 31 -1.89 -11.54 6.58
C ASP A 31 -3.41 -11.74 6.43
N ALA A 32 -3.84 -12.51 5.43
CA ALA A 32 -5.26 -12.79 5.20
C ALA A 32 -5.91 -13.51 6.37
N ILE A 33 -5.19 -14.42 7.04
CA ILE A 33 -5.68 -15.11 8.26
C ILE A 33 -5.98 -14.09 9.36
N ALA A 34 -5.01 -13.20 9.62
CA ALA A 34 -5.15 -12.20 10.67
C ALA A 34 -6.25 -11.17 10.33
N TYR A 35 -6.40 -10.76 9.06
CA TYR A 35 -7.50 -9.87 8.66
C TYR A 35 -8.87 -10.55 8.74
N THR A 36 -8.98 -11.82 8.38
CA THR A 36 -10.23 -12.58 8.55
C THR A 36 -10.63 -12.63 10.02
N MET A 37 -9.70 -12.97 10.93
CA MET A 37 -10.00 -12.96 12.36
C MET A 37 -10.38 -11.55 12.86
N ALA A 38 -9.67 -10.50 12.41
CA ALA A 38 -9.98 -9.13 12.80
C ALA A 38 -11.40 -8.71 12.40
N VAL A 39 -11.85 -9.08 11.19
CA VAL A 39 -13.23 -8.85 10.72
C VAL A 39 -14.24 -9.59 11.60
N GLN A 40 -13.96 -10.84 11.95
CA GLN A 40 -14.87 -11.67 12.75
C GLN A 40 -15.02 -11.16 14.19
N LEU A 41 -13.93 -10.69 14.79
CA LEU A 41 -13.96 -10.02 16.09
C LEU A 41 -14.74 -8.70 16.02
N ASP A 42 -14.55 -7.91 14.95
CA ASP A 42 -15.29 -6.66 14.70
C ASP A 42 -16.80 -6.89 14.45
N GLU A 43 -17.19 -8.09 14.02
CA GLU A 43 -18.58 -8.55 13.93
C GLU A 43 -19.15 -9.08 15.26
N GLY A 44 -18.36 -9.07 16.33
CA GLY A 44 -18.80 -9.41 17.69
C GLY A 44 -18.66 -10.88 18.07
N LYS A 45 -17.95 -11.70 17.28
CA LYS A 45 -17.64 -13.07 17.69
C LYS A 45 -16.65 -13.10 18.86
N THR A 46 -16.74 -14.16 19.65
CA THR A 46 -15.71 -14.48 20.66
C THR A 46 -14.37 -14.83 19.99
N THR A 47 -13.30 -14.85 20.78
CA THR A 47 -11.95 -15.13 20.26
C THR A 47 -11.87 -16.54 19.67
N GLU A 48 -12.48 -17.50 20.34
CA GLU A 48 -12.53 -18.90 19.98
C GLU A 48 -13.36 -19.10 18.71
N GLU A 49 -14.56 -18.51 18.65
CA GLU A 49 -15.42 -18.59 17.46
C GLU A 49 -14.78 -17.92 16.23
N ALA A 50 -14.12 -16.77 16.43
CA ALA A 50 -13.43 -16.07 15.35
C ALA A 50 -12.23 -16.88 14.83
N HIS A 51 -11.47 -17.50 15.73
CA HIS A 51 -10.32 -18.34 15.40
C HIS A 51 -10.76 -19.61 14.65
N GLU A 52 -11.73 -20.35 15.20
CA GLU A 52 -12.26 -21.57 14.57
C GLU A 52 -12.82 -21.25 13.18
N TYR A 53 -13.63 -20.19 13.08
CA TYR A 53 -14.17 -19.75 11.80
C TYR A 53 -13.06 -19.44 10.79
N THR A 54 -12.04 -18.68 11.20
CA THR A 54 -10.95 -18.27 10.32
C THR A 54 -10.26 -19.47 9.67
N TYR A 55 -9.87 -20.46 10.47
CA TYR A 55 -9.17 -21.63 9.94
C TYR A 55 -10.08 -22.61 9.21
N LYS A 56 -11.33 -22.79 9.65
CA LYS A 56 -12.32 -23.63 8.95
C LYS A 56 -12.65 -23.07 7.57
N THR A 57 -12.82 -21.76 7.46
CA THR A 57 -13.03 -21.10 6.16
C THR A 57 -11.79 -21.21 5.29
N LEU A 58 -10.58 -21.02 5.85
CA LEU A 58 -9.34 -21.21 5.11
C LEU A 58 -9.24 -22.63 4.53
N GLU A 59 -9.48 -23.67 5.34
CA GLU A 59 -9.45 -25.07 4.94
C GLU A 59 -10.42 -25.37 3.78
N SER A 60 -11.59 -24.73 3.78
CA SER A 60 -12.57 -24.88 2.70
C SER A 60 -12.22 -24.17 1.39
N GLU A 61 -11.29 -23.20 1.42
CA GLU A 61 -10.96 -22.35 0.28
C GLU A 61 -9.68 -22.72 -0.45
N VAL A 62 -8.73 -23.34 0.26
CA VAL A 62 -7.41 -23.66 -0.29
C VAL A 62 -7.19 -25.17 -0.36
N ASP A 63 -6.25 -25.60 -1.19
CA ASP A 63 -5.87 -27.00 -1.23
C ASP A 63 -5.18 -27.43 0.09
N PRO A 64 -5.20 -28.72 0.44
CA PRO A 64 -4.61 -29.20 1.70
C PRO A 64 -3.12 -28.87 1.87
N GLY A 65 -2.37 -28.77 0.76
CA GLY A 65 -0.95 -28.43 0.80
C GLY A 65 -0.75 -26.97 1.23
N LEU A 66 -1.50 -26.05 0.63
CA LEU A 66 -1.47 -24.64 1.00
C LEU A 66 -2.03 -24.40 2.40
N PHE A 67 -3.09 -25.12 2.80
CA PHE A 67 -3.60 -25.08 4.18
C PHE A 67 -2.51 -25.46 5.18
N ASN A 68 -1.87 -26.62 4.99
CA ASN A 68 -0.80 -27.10 5.87
C ASN A 68 0.39 -26.11 5.90
N ALA A 69 0.73 -25.51 4.75
CA ALA A 69 1.74 -24.47 4.71
C ALA A 69 1.35 -23.27 5.61
N LEU A 70 0.11 -22.80 5.52
CA LEU A 70 -0.38 -21.60 6.22
C LEU A 70 -0.71 -21.82 7.72
N CYS A 71 -1.22 -22.98 8.11
CA CYS A 71 -1.55 -23.29 9.50
C CYS A 71 -0.35 -23.82 10.28
N CYS A 72 0.53 -24.59 9.62
CA CYS A 72 1.28 -25.60 10.35
C CYS A 72 2.77 -25.64 9.97
N SER A 73 3.22 -24.78 9.04
CA SER A 73 4.63 -24.68 8.68
C SER A 73 5.43 -23.82 9.68
N GLY A 74 6.26 -24.48 10.48
CA GLY A 74 7.11 -23.85 11.48
C GLY A 74 6.38 -23.51 12.78
N GLN A 75 7.16 -23.29 13.84
CA GLN A 75 6.64 -23.11 15.21
C GLN A 75 5.63 -21.96 15.29
N TYR A 76 5.95 -20.81 14.71
CA TYR A 76 5.07 -19.64 14.73
C TYR A 76 3.66 -19.95 14.21
N ARG A 77 3.54 -20.58 13.03
CA ARG A 77 2.23 -20.85 12.42
C ARG A 77 1.45 -21.87 13.26
N GLN A 78 2.13 -22.92 13.73
CA GLN A 78 1.53 -23.92 14.62
C GLN A 78 1.01 -23.29 15.92
N ASP A 79 1.74 -22.36 16.50
CA ASP A 79 1.32 -21.64 17.70
C ASP A 79 0.10 -20.75 17.44
N GLN A 80 0.02 -20.10 16.27
CA GLN A 80 -1.17 -19.32 15.87
C GLN A 80 -2.38 -20.23 15.62
N TYR A 81 -2.17 -21.38 14.99
CA TYR A 81 -3.23 -22.32 14.65
C TYR A 81 -3.77 -23.06 15.87
N SER A 82 -2.91 -23.43 16.81
CA SER A 82 -3.30 -24.20 18.00
C SER A 82 -3.93 -23.37 19.13
N SER A 83 -3.68 -22.06 19.15
CA SER A 83 -4.12 -21.18 20.24
C SER A 83 -4.87 -19.94 19.71
N PRO A 84 -6.16 -19.78 20.06
CA PRO A 84 -6.93 -18.57 19.76
C PRO A 84 -6.31 -17.30 20.34
N ASP A 85 -5.73 -17.36 21.54
CA ASP A 85 -5.11 -16.22 22.19
C ASP A 85 -3.84 -15.74 21.47
N ASN A 86 -3.05 -16.67 20.93
CA ASN A 86 -1.86 -16.31 20.16
C ASN A 86 -2.25 -15.50 18.91
N LEU A 87 -3.24 -15.97 18.15
CA LEU A 87 -3.71 -15.23 16.97
C LEU A 87 -4.37 -13.91 17.35
N LYS A 88 -5.13 -13.86 18.46
CA LYS A 88 -5.70 -12.62 18.98
C LYS A 88 -4.63 -11.59 19.34
N SER A 89 -3.51 -12.01 19.91
CA SER A 89 -2.41 -11.11 20.28
C SER A 89 -1.80 -10.37 19.08
N MET A 90 -2.09 -10.82 17.84
CA MET A 90 -1.67 -10.15 16.60
C MET A 90 -2.61 -9.01 16.17
N MET A 91 -3.81 -8.91 16.74
CA MET A 91 -4.80 -7.89 16.36
C MET A 91 -4.27 -6.45 16.43
N PRO A 92 -3.43 -6.07 17.41
CA PRO A 92 -2.78 -4.75 17.42
C PRO A 92 -2.05 -4.37 16.13
N MET A 93 -1.56 -5.34 15.36
CA MET A 93 -0.89 -5.11 14.06
C MET A 93 -1.85 -5.13 12.86
N TYR A 94 -2.95 -5.90 12.94
CA TYR A 94 -3.85 -6.15 11.81
C TYR A 94 -5.13 -5.33 11.86
N ALA A 95 -5.78 -5.25 13.02
CA ALA A 95 -6.98 -4.45 13.22
C ALA A 95 -6.72 -2.94 13.09
N LEU A 96 -5.46 -2.49 13.19
CA LEU A 96 -4.98 -1.09 13.04
C LEU A 96 -5.31 -0.43 11.67
N LYS A 97 -6.12 -1.08 10.83
CA LYS A 97 -6.48 -0.65 9.48
C LYS A 97 -8.00 -0.61 9.34
N PRO A 98 -8.69 0.23 10.12
CA PRO A 98 -10.15 0.20 10.23
C PRO A 98 -10.86 0.41 8.90
N GLY A 99 -10.29 1.24 8.00
CA GLY A 99 -10.83 1.44 6.66
C GLY A 99 -10.80 0.15 5.82
N TYR A 100 -9.77 -0.69 6.01
CA TYR A 100 -9.67 -1.97 5.32
C TYR A 100 -10.62 -3.02 5.91
N ILE A 101 -10.69 -3.12 7.23
CA ILE A 101 -11.63 -4.03 7.92
C ILE A 101 -13.07 -3.73 7.52
N LEU A 102 -13.47 -2.44 7.55
CA LEU A 102 -14.79 -2.00 7.13
C LEU A 102 -15.07 -2.30 5.65
N LEU A 103 -14.07 -2.15 4.78
CA LEU A 103 -14.23 -2.48 3.37
C LEU A 103 -14.43 -3.98 3.14
N ILE A 104 -13.69 -4.85 3.85
CA ILE A 104 -13.88 -6.30 3.78
C ILE A 104 -15.30 -6.65 4.20
N ARG A 105 -15.76 -6.12 5.34
CA ARG A 105 -17.13 -6.31 5.83
C ARG A 105 -18.19 -5.86 4.84
N ALA A 106 -18.00 -4.68 4.24
CA ALA A 106 -18.93 -4.15 3.25
C ALA A 106 -19.02 -5.06 2.02
N VAL A 107 -17.89 -5.52 1.48
CA VAL A 107 -17.87 -6.42 0.32
C VAL A 107 -18.51 -7.76 0.66
N LYS A 108 -18.17 -8.35 1.79
CA LYS A 108 -18.81 -9.58 2.32
C LYS A 108 -20.32 -9.41 2.45
N GLY A 109 -20.78 -8.35 3.14
CA GLY A 109 -22.21 -8.10 3.38
C GLY A 109 -23.01 -7.87 2.10
N LEU A 110 -22.41 -7.24 1.08
CA LEU A 110 -23.07 -6.96 -0.20
C LEU A 110 -23.12 -8.17 -1.14
N THR A 111 -22.16 -9.09 -1.03
CA THR A 111 -22.00 -10.19 -2.01
C THR A 111 -22.26 -11.58 -1.44
N GLY A 112 -22.25 -11.74 -0.11
CA GLY A 112 -22.38 -13.02 0.57
C GLY A 112 -21.13 -13.90 0.52
N ILE A 113 -19.99 -13.40 0.02
CA ILE A 113 -18.72 -14.14 -0.04
C ILE A 113 -17.93 -14.03 1.27
N SER A 114 -16.97 -14.93 1.48
CA SER A 114 -16.08 -14.90 2.66
C SER A 114 -15.14 -13.69 2.70
N GLU A 115 -14.44 -13.48 3.81
CA GLU A 115 -13.41 -12.45 3.97
C GLU A 115 -12.24 -12.66 3.02
N TYR A 116 -11.79 -13.91 2.85
CA TYR A 116 -10.70 -14.24 1.93
C TYR A 116 -11.05 -13.87 0.49
N GLN A 117 -12.24 -14.25 0.03
CA GLN A 117 -12.71 -13.84 -1.30
C GLN A 117 -12.89 -12.31 -1.37
N SER A 118 -13.44 -11.69 -0.35
CA SER A 118 -13.59 -10.22 -0.29
C SER A 118 -12.24 -9.52 -0.46
N MET A 119 -11.21 -9.93 0.27
CA MET A 119 -9.85 -9.39 0.14
C MET A 119 -9.28 -9.61 -1.28
N LYS A 120 -9.47 -10.81 -1.85
CA LYS A 120 -9.07 -11.12 -3.24
C LYS A 120 -9.71 -10.15 -4.23
N TYR A 121 -11.03 -9.96 -4.17
CA TYR A 121 -11.75 -9.10 -5.09
C TYR A 121 -11.44 -7.61 -4.86
N ILE A 122 -11.25 -7.17 -3.62
CA ILE A 122 -10.79 -5.81 -3.31
C ILE A 122 -9.45 -5.53 -4.01
N SER A 123 -8.47 -6.42 -3.88
CA SER A 123 -7.16 -6.25 -4.52
C SER A 123 -7.24 -6.30 -6.03
N LEU A 124 -7.98 -7.26 -6.59
CA LEU A 124 -8.22 -7.38 -8.03
C LEU A 124 -8.82 -6.11 -8.62
N VAL A 125 -9.95 -5.66 -8.06
CA VAL A 125 -10.67 -4.48 -8.54
C VAL A 125 -9.80 -3.23 -8.39
N SER A 126 -9.08 -3.10 -7.27
CA SER A 126 -8.16 -1.99 -7.06
C SER A 126 -7.05 -1.95 -8.12
N SER A 127 -6.45 -3.09 -8.45
CA SER A 127 -5.42 -3.16 -9.50
C SER A 127 -5.96 -2.87 -10.90
N LEU A 128 -7.19 -3.29 -11.21
CA LEU A 128 -7.84 -2.92 -12.48
C LEU A 128 -8.12 -1.42 -12.55
N ILE A 129 -8.57 -0.80 -11.45
CA ILE A 129 -8.76 0.65 -11.35
C ILE A 129 -7.42 1.37 -11.56
N LEU A 130 -6.34 0.92 -10.92
CA LEU A 130 -5.01 1.51 -11.12
C LEU A 130 -4.57 1.41 -12.60
N ALA A 131 -4.69 0.24 -13.21
CA ALA A 131 -4.34 0.06 -14.62
C ALA A 131 -5.19 0.96 -15.53
N PHE A 132 -6.47 1.12 -15.22
CA PHE A 132 -7.37 2.04 -15.93
C PHE A 132 -6.98 3.51 -15.77
N ILE A 133 -6.56 3.94 -14.58
CA ILE A 133 -6.08 5.31 -14.34
C ILE A 133 -4.85 5.62 -15.19
N PHE A 134 -3.87 4.70 -15.25
CA PHE A 134 -2.69 4.85 -16.10
C PHE A 134 -3.08 4.89 -17.59
N PHE A 135 -3.99 4.00 -18.00
CA PHE A 135 -4.52 3.96 -19.37
C PHE A 135 -5.15 5.29 -19.76
N ILE A 136 -6.10 5.82 -18.98
CA ILE A 136 -6.79 7.08 -19.29
C ILE A 136 -5.83 8.27 -19.31
N ALA A 137 -4.86 8.32 -18.38
CA ALA A 137 -3.87 9.39 -18.37
C ALA A 137 -3.01 9.43 -19.65
N SER A 138 -2.70 8.26 -20.21
CA SER A 138 -1.91 8.14 -21.44
C SER A 138 -2.77 8.19 -22.72
N PHE A 139 -4.04 7.77 -22.67
CA PHE A 139 -4.88 7.54 -23.85
C PHE A 139 -5.03 8.77 -24.76
N TRP A 140 -5.02 9.97 -24.16
CA TRP A 140 -5.17 11.22 -24.89
C TRP A 140 -3.87 11.76 -25.51
N GLN A 141 -2.72 11.16 -25.19
CA GLN A 141 -1.43 11.56 -25.74
C GLN A 141 -1.32 11.21 -27.23
N LYS A 142 -0.43 11.92 -27.94
CA LYS A 142 -0.19 11.70 -29.37
C LYS A 142 0.90 10.65 -29.63
N GLY A 143 0.78 9.96 -30.77
CA GLY A 143 1.79 9.02 -31.26
C GLY A 143 2.02 7.85 -30.30
N LEU A 144 3.28 7.45 -30.10
CA LEU A 144 3.63 6.30 -29.25
C LEU A 144 3.40 6.54 -27.75
N LEU A 145 3.31 7.81 -27.30
CA LEU A 145 3.11 8.14 -25.89
C LEU A 145 1.77 7.62 -25.35
N GLN A 146 0.78 7.40 -26.22
CA GLN A 146 -0.49 6.83 -25.78
C GLN A 146 -0.39 5.41 -25.22
N PHE A 147 0.70 4.70 -25.54
CA PHE A 147 0.97 3.34 -25.06
C PHE A 147 1.86 3.32 -23.80
N LEU A 148 2.28 4.48 -23.28
CA LEU A 148 3.17 4.57 -22.12
C LEU A 148 2.59 3.89 -20.87
N TRP A 149 1.26 3.83 -20.75
CA TRP A 149 0.61 3.14 -19.64
C TRP A 149 0.99 1.66 -19.53
N ILE A 150 1.29 0.97 -20.65
CA ILE A 150 1.64 -0.46 -20.63
C ILE A 150 2.92 -0.70 -19.81
N PRO A 151 4.10 -0.16 -20.17
CA PRO A 151 5.30 -0.34 -19.38
C PRO A 151 5.14 0.21 -17.96
N LEU A 152 4.42 1.31 -17.76
CA LEU A 152 4.19 1.87 -16.42
C LEU A 152 3.37 0.94 -15.51
N VAL A 153 2.36 0.24 -16.05
CA VAL A 153 1.54 -0.70 -15.27
C VAL A 153 2.38 -1.88 -14.77
N PHE A 154 3.26 -2.42 -15.61
CA PHE A 154 4.14 -3.52 -15.23
C PHE A 154 5.26 -3.06 -14.29
N PHE A 155 5.87 -1.92 -14.58
CA PHE A 155 6.93 -1.34 -13.76
C PHE A 155 6.44 -0.92 -12.37
N SER A 156 5.19 -0.47 -12.27
CA SER A 156 4.50 -0.17 -11.01
C SER A 156 4.07 -1.42 -10.22
N GLN A 157 4.35 -2.62 -10.73
CA GLN A 157 3.98 -3.89 -10.10
C GLN A 157 2.47 -4.02 -9.78
N ILE A 158 1.59 -3.40 -10.59
CA ILE A 158 0.14 -3.41 -10.35
C ILE A 158 -0.43 -4.85 -10.34
N LEU A 159 0.14 -5.74 -11.15
CA LEU A 159 -0.24 -7.15 -11.14
C LEU A 159 0.08 -7.82 -9.79
N PHE A 160 1.22 -7.50 -9.19
CA PHE A 160 1.62 -8.05 -7.89
C PHE A 160 0.66 -7.59 -6.80
N LEU A 161 0.30 -6.30 -6.78
CA LEU A 161 -0.74 -5.76 -5.88
C LEU A 161 -2.07 -6.51 -6.02
N GLY A 162 -2.47 -6.86 -7.25
CA GLY A 162 -3.74 -7.52 -7.53
C GLY A 162 -3.80 -8.95 -7.02
N LYS A 163 -2.64 -9.58 -6.79
CA LYS A 163 -2.53 -10.94 -6.24
C LYS A 163 -2.50 -10.96 -4.71
N LEU A 164 -2.15 -9.85 -4.05
CA LEU A 164 -1.96 -9.81 -2.59
C LEU A 164 -3.28 -9.55 -1.86
N MET A 165 -3.67 -10.40 -0.92
CA MET A 165 -4.82 -10.19 -0.02
C MET A 165 -4.46 -9.23 1.11
N THR A 166 -4.23 -7.96 0.76
CA THR A 166 -3.66 -6.95 1.67
C THR A 166 -4.27 -5.58 1.35
N PRO A 167 -4.20 -4.59 2.26
CA PRO A 167 -4.72 -3.24 2.01
C PRO A 167 -3.94 -2.45 0.95
N ASP A 168 -2.81 -2.96 0.46
CA ASP A 168 -1.85 -2.20 -0.35
C ASP A 168 -2.47 -1.68 -1.66
N ALA A 169 -3.21 -2.53 -2.39
CA ALA A 169 -3.82 -2.15 -3.66
C ALA A 169 -4.88 -1.05 -3.48
N VAL A 170 -5.79 -1.21 -2.52
CA VAL A 170 -6.85 -0.22 -2.26
C VAL A 170 -6.28 1.08 -1.69
N THR A 171 -5.27 1.00 -0.82
CA THR A 171 -4.55 2.19 -0.32
C THR A 171 -3.95 2.97 -1.48
N THR A 172 -3.36 2.26 -2.45
CA THR A 172 -2.78 2.87 -3.65
C THR A 172 -3.85 3.59 -4.48
N VAL A 173 -5.04 3.02 -4.64
CA VAL A 173 -6.17 3.67 -5.35
C VAL A 173 -6.65 4.93 -4.63
N VAL A 174 -6.81 4.87 -3.31
CA VAL A 174 -7.23 6.04 -2.53
C VAL A 174 -6.15 7.13 -2.60
N PHE A 175 -4.88 6.75 -2.48
CA PHE A 175 -3.78 7.69 -2.46
C PHE A 175 -3.50 8.30 -3.86
N ILE A 176 -3.61 7.53 -4.95
CA ILE A 176 -3.52 8.11 -6.31
C ILE A 176 -4.67 9.09 -6.58
N GLY A 177 -5.86 8.85 -6.02
CA GLY A 177 -6.98 9.80 -6.04
C GLY A 177 -6.63 11.11 -5.32
N SER A 178 -5.98 11.03 -4.16
CA SER A 178 -5.45 12.22 -3.48
C SER A 178 -4.46 13.00 -4.35
N ILE A 179 -3.51 12.29 -4.96
CA ILE A 179 -2.48 12.88 -5.82
C ILE A 179 -3.10 13.53 -7.08
N TYR A 180 -4.12 12.90 -7.68
CA TYR A 180 -4.88 13.49 -8.78
C TYR A 180 -5.42 14.88 -8.41
N PHE A 181 -6.07 15.00 -7.24
CA PHE A 181 -6.61 16.28 -6.78
C PHE A 181 -5.50 17.27 -6.40
N LEU A 182 -4.37 16.77 -5.90
CA LEU A 182 -3.20 17.60 -5.59
C LEU A 182 -2.60 18.24 -6.85
N LEU A 183 -2.46 17.46 -7.94
CA LEU A 183 -1.99 17.95 -9.24
C LEU A 183 -2.90 19.05 -9.79
N ARG A 184 -4.21 18.93 -9.57
CA ARG A 184 -5.24 19.92 -9.91
C ARG A 184 -5.33 21.10 -8.92
N LYS A 185 -4.45 21.18 -7.93
CA LYS A 185 -4.48 22.15 -6.83
C LYS A 185 -5.80 22.20 -6.04
N LYS A 186 -6.61 21.13 -6.08
CA LYS A 186 -7.83 20.96 -5.27
C LYS A 186 -7.46 20.42 -3.90
N LEU A 187 -6.78 21.26 -3.11
CA LEU A 187 -6.08 20.86 -1.88
C LEU A 187 -7.00 20.20 -0.83
N TYR A 188 -8.20 20.73 -0.59
CA TYR A 188 -9.12 20.18 0.40
C TYR A 188 -9.53 18.73 0.10
N ILE A 189 -9.90 18.46 -1.16
CA ILE A 189 -10.29 17.10 -1.58
C ILE A 189 -9.06 16.19 -1.55
N SER A 190 -7.89 16.70 -1.98
CA SER A 190 -6.65 15.95 -1.91
C SER A 190 -6.33 15.48 -0.49
N PHE A 191 -6.38 16.39 0.50
CA PHE A 191 -6.07 16.07 1.89
C PHE A 191 -7.14 15.21 2.57
N LEU A 192 -8.42 15.33 2.16
CA LEU A 192 -9.45 14.39 2.58
C LEU A 192 -9.10 12.94 2.18
N PHE A 193 -8.70 12.74 0.92
CA PHE A 193 -8.27 11.41 0.44
C PHE A 193 -6.96 10.94 1.10
N MET A 194 -6.03 11.85 1.45
CA MET A 194 -4.83 11.47 2.24
C MET A 194 -5.22 10.97 3.62
N GLY A 195 -6.13 11.69 4.31
CA GLY A 195 -6.66 11.28 5.61
C GLY A 195 -7.36 9.92 5.52
N LEU A 196 -8.14 9.70 4.45
CA LEU A 196 -8.77 8.40 4.20
C LEU A 196 -7.73 7.28 3.99
N ALA A 197 -6.64 7.54 3.26
CA ALA A 197 -5.57 6.55 3.06
C ALA A 197 -4.94 6.08 4.39
N LEU A 198 -4.84 6.94 5.41
CA LEU A 198 -4.36 6.58 6.74
C LEU A 198 -5.23 5.52 7.43
N THR A 199 -6.53 5.49 7.12
CA THR A 199 -7.46 4.50 7.69
C THR A 199 -7.24 3.09 7.11
N PHE A 200 -6.69 2.99 5.90
CA PHE A 200 -6.28 1.72 5.30
C PHE A 200 -4.86 1.33 5.71
N ARG A 201 -3.98 2.31 5.86
CA ARG A 201 -2.56 2.13 6.17
C ARG A 201 -2.02 3.32 6.97
N PRO A 202 -1.90 3.21 8.31
CA PRO A 202 -1.39 4.30 9.15
C PRO A 202 0.05 4.71 8.84
N ASP A 203 0.86 3.81 8.28
CA ASP A 203 2.22 4.09 7.81
C ASP A 203 2.28 5.03 6.60
N MET A 204 1.13 5.34 5.97
CA MET A 204 1.02 6.43 5.00
C MET A 204 1.20 7.82 5.63
N ILE A 205 1.26 7.93 6.96
CA ILE A 205 1.50 9.18 7.70
C ILE A 205 2.77 9.89 7.24
N VAL A 206 3.78 9.15 6.79
CA VAL A 206 5.01 9.74 6.24
C VAL A 206 4.70 10.54 4.97
N ALA A 207 4.02 9.92 4.00
CA ALA A 207 3.71 10.57 2.73
C ALA A 207 2.61 11.64 2.88
N ALA A 208 1.54 11.34 3.62
CA ALA A 208 0.48 12.29 3.92
C ALA A 208 1.01 13.51 4.71
N GLY A 209 1.88 13.27 5.69
CA GLY A 209 2.52 14.33 6.48
C GLY A 209 3.37 15.25 5.63
N LEU A 210 4.29 14.71 4.82
CA LEU A 210 5.17 15.51 3.98
C LEU A 210 4.40 16.26 2.87
N LEU A 211 3.42 15.62 2.22
CA LEU A 211 2.58 16.30 1.23
C LEU A 211 1.63 17.33 1.86
N GLY A 212 1.17 17.09 3.09
CA GLY A 212 0.34 18.00 3.86
C GLY A 212 1.02 19.33 4.17
N LEU A 213 2.35 19.38 4.11
CA LEU A 213 3.16 20.59 4.29
C LEU A 213 3.30 21.44 3.02
N LEU A 214 2.95 20.92 1.84
CA LEU A 214 3.10 21.64 0.57
C LEU A 214 2.42 23.02 0.53
N PRO A 215 1.26 23.28 1.17
CA PRO A 215 0.67 24.63 1.21
C PRO A 215 1.60 25.69 1.82
N ALA A 216 2.60 25.30 2.63
CA ALA A 216 3.59 26.22 3.18
C ALA A 216 4.51 26.83 2.10
N LEU A 217 4.69 26.16 0.95
CA LEU A 217 5.43 26.71 -0.19
C LEU A 217 4.78 27.98 -0.74
N ASP A 218 3.44 28.04 -0.70
CA ASP A 218 2.63 29.20 -1.07
C ASP A 218 2.34 30.11 0.14
N LYS A 219 3.11 29.98 1.24
CA LYS A 219 2.95 30.71 2.51
C LYS A 219 1.61 30.47 3.22
N ASN A 220 0.85 29.45 2.83
CA ASN A 220 -0.36 29.04 3.53
C ASN A 220 -0.04 28.12 4.72
N TYR A 221 0.66 28.67 5.71
CA TYR A 221 1.08 27.95 6.91
C TYR A 221 -0.10 27.44 7.75
N ARG A 222 -1.25 28.15 7.72
CA ARG A 222 -2.46 27.74 8.43
C ARG A 222 -2.96 26.38 7.94
N MET A 223 -3.03 26.19 6.63
CA MET A 223 -3.46 24.92 6.04
C MET A 223 -2.44 23.80 6.31
N ALA A 224 -1.14 24.10 6.21
CA ALA A 224 -0.09 23.13 6.54
C ALA A 224 -0.18 22.65 8.00
N ILE A 225 -0.32 23.58 8.96
CA ILE A 225 -0.48 23.25 10.39
C ILE A 225 -1.76 22.44 10.62
N PHE A 226 -2.89 22.86 10.02
CA PHE A 226 -4.15 22.14 10.12
C PHE A 226 -4.01 20.69 9.63
N ASN A 227 -3.40 20.48 8.47
CA ASN A 227 -3.16 19.15 7.91
C ASN A 227 -2.27 18.30 8.83
N SER A 228 -1.19 18.88 9.38
CA SER A 228 -0.32 18.17 10.33
C SER A 228 -1.09 17.71 11.56
N ILE A 229 -1.89 18.60 12.16
CA ILE A 229 -2.74 18.25 13.31
C ILE A 229 -3.75 17.18 12.93
N LEU A 230 -4.43 17.33 11.79
CA LEU A 230 -5.44 16.39 11.33
C LEU A 230 -4.87 14.98 11.10
N PHE A 231 -3.77 14.86 10.36
CA PHE A 231 -3.17 13.56 10.05
C PHE A 231 -2.56 12.89 11.27
N LEU A 232 -1.91 13.65 12.16
CA LEU A 232 -1.44 13.12 13.44
C LEU A 232 -2.62 12.68 14.32
N SER A 233 -3.71 13.44 14.35
CA SER A 233 -4.92 13.07 15.10
C SER A 233 -5.50 11.75 14.58
N ILE A 234 -5.63 11.59 13.25
CA ILE A 234 -6.10 10.32 12.67
C ILE A 234 -5.16 9.17 13.05
N TYR A 235 -3.84 9.36 12.91
CA TYR A 235 -2.85 8.35 13.28
C TYR A 235 -2.97 7.92 14.74
N PHE A 236 -2.97 8.88 15.68
CA PHE A 236 -3.04 8.58 17.11
C PHE A 236 -4.39 8.02 17.55
N LEU A 237 -5.50 8.46 16.93
CA LEU A 237 -6.83 7.90 17.19
C LEU A 237 -6.88 6.42 16.80
N ILE A 238 -6.35 6.06 15.62
CA ILE A 238 -6.27 4.66 15.18
C ILE A 238 -5.32 3.85 16.09
N SER A 239 -4.16 4.40 16.45
CA SER A 239 -3.21 3.69 17.31
C SER A 239 -3.74 3.46 18.72
N LYS A 240 -4.50 4.41 19.27
CA LYS A 240 -5.07 4.31 20.61
C LYS A 240 -6.29 3.39 20.66
N SER A 241 -7.07 3.28 19.59
CA SER A 241 -8.31 2.47 19.60
C SER A 241 -8.07 0.97 19.71
N ILE A 242 -6.85 0.50 19.45
CA ILE A 242 -6.50 -0.93 19.30
C ILE A 242 -5.34 -1.34 20.23
N ASP A 243 -4.99 -0.48 21.20
CA ASP A 243 -3.89 -0.72 22.15
C ASP A 243 -2.60 -1.20 21.46
N HIS A 244 -2.15 -0.46 20.43
CA HIS A 244 -1.01 -0.87 19.62
C HIS A 244 0.24 -1.16 20.49
N ASN A 245 0.89 -2.31 20.25
CA ASN A 245 2.06 -2.84 21.01
C ASN A 245 3.34 -1.98 20.93
N GLY A 246 3.25 -0.75 20.45
CA GLY A 246 4.39 0.14 20.19
C GLY A 246 5.16 -0.18 18.90
N TRP A 247 5.89 0.82 18.40
CA TRP A 247 6.69 0.67 17.16
C TRP A 247 7.81 -0.35 17.32
N TRP A 248 8.48 -0.39 18.48
CA TRP A 248 9.64 -1.27 18.67
C TRP A 248 9.28 -2.75 18.73
N SER A 249 8.20 -3.13 19.43
CA SER A 249 7.73 -4.52 19.45
C SER A 249 7.32 -4.99 18.05
N HIS A 250 6.65 -4.13 17.27
CA HIS A 250 6.32 -4.39 15.88
C HIS A 250 7.59 -4.56 15.02
N PHE A 251 8.56 -3.64 15.16
CA PHE A 251 9.86 -3.71 14.48
C PHE A 251 10.55 -5.03 14.77
N TYR A 252 10.64 -5.41 16.04
CA TYR A 252 11.32 -6.62 16.48
C TYR A 252 10.66 -7.88 15.90
N THR A 253 9.34 -8.01 16.05
CA THR A 253 8.59 -9.15 15.49
C THR A 253 8.70 -9.25 13.98
N SER A 254 8.77 -8.12 13.27
CA SER A 254 8.78 -8.13 11.81
C SER A 254 10.17 -8.26 11.18
N LEU A 255 11.22 -7.83 11.87
CA LEU A 255 12.56 -7.66 11.28
C LEU A 255 13.68 -8.36 12.05
N VAL A 256 13.47 -8.71 13.33
CA VAL A 256 14.48 -9.37 14.16
C VAL A 256 14.12 -10.84 14.36
N SER A 257 12.95 -11.10 14.95
CA SER A 257 12.48 -12.46 15.22
C SER A 257 10.98 -12.47 15.44
N THR A 258 10.27 -13.25 14.63
CA THR A 258 8.81 -13.40 14.75
C THR A 258 8.43 -14.02 16.09
N GLN A 259 7.51 -13.38 16.80
CA GLN A 259 7.02 -13.83 18.11
C GLN A 259 5.64 -14.45 17.99
N SER A 260 5.38 -15.57 18.68
CA SER A 260 4.07 -16.25 18.64
C SER A 260 2.98 -15.56 19.47
N ASN A 261 3.34 -14.79 20.48
CA ASN A 261 2.39 -14.04 21.30
C ASN A 261 2.94 -12.64 21.57
N LEU A 262 2.09 -11.61 21.47
CA LEU A 262 2.50 -10.21 21.67
C LEU A 262 1.98 -9.57 22.97
N ASP A 263 1.10 -10.21 23.73
CA ASP A 263 0.42 -9.59 24.88
C ASP A 263 1.39 -9.17 25.99
N THR A 264 2.45 -9.96 26.18
CA THR A 264 3.52 -9.70 27.16
C THR A 264 4.84 -9.31 26.48
N PHE A 265 4.84 -9.16 25.15
CA PHE A 265 6.06 -8.92 24.39
C PHE A 265 6.42 -7.42 24.39
N ASN A 266 7.33 -7.06 25.29
CA ASN A 266 7.84 -5.70 25.44
C ASN A 266 9.38 -5.68 25.43
N PRO A 267 10.02 -5.88 24.27
CA PRO A 267 11.47 -5.83 24.16
C PRO A 267 11.99 -4.44 24.52
N VAL A 268 13.13 -4.36 25.20
CA VAL A 268 13.81 -3.08 25.45
C VAL A 268 14.38 -2.54 24.15
N PHE A 269 14.27 -1.22 23.93
CA PHE A 269 14.82 -0.58 22.74
C PHE A 269 16.35 -0.75 22.67
N ASP A 270 16.84 -1.19 21.52
CA ASP A 270 18.27 -1.35 21.26
C ASP A 270 18.65 -0.64 19.94
N LEU A 271 19.37 0.47 20.08
CA LEU A 271 19.87 1.27 18.96
C LEU A 271 20.88 0.52 18.10
N ASN A 272 21.71 -0.34 18.70
CA ASN A 272 22.69 -1.14 17.95
C ASN A 272 21.97 -2.19 17.10
N LYS A 273 20.98 -2.87 17.68
CA LYS A 273 20.14 -3.81 16.93
C LYS A 273 19.39 -3.12 15.79
N TYR A 274 18.82 -1.94 16.05
CA TYR A 274 18.18 -1.16 14.98
C TYR A 274 19.15 -0.83 13.82
N ARG A 275 20.37 -0.37 14.14
CA ARG A 275 21.40 -0.05 13.13
C ARG A 275 21.85 -1.28 12.35
N GLU A 276 22.05 -2.41 13.04
CA GLU A 276 22.39 -3.69 12.44
C GLU A 276 21.34 -4.11 11.40
N ILE A 277 20.06 -4.09 11.77
CA ILE A 277 18.96 -4.42 10.87
C ILE A 277 18.86 -3.42 9.71
N LEU A 278 18.97 -2.11 9.98
CA LEU A 278 18.91 -1.08 8.95
C LEU A 278 20.00 -1.27 7.89
N LEU A 279 21.25 -1.45 8.32
CA LEU A 279 22.39 -1.62 7.40
C LEU A 279 22.35 -2.98 6.69
N GLY A 280 21.97 -4.05 7.41
CA GLY A 280 21.79 -5.37 6.83
C GLY A 280 20.71 -5.39 5.75
N ASN A 281 19.55 -4.79 6.02
CA ASN A 281 18.45 -4.73 5.06
C ASN A 281 18.73 -3.77 3.91
N LEU A 282 19.45 -2.66 4.14
CA LEU A 282 19.94 -1.82 3.05
C LEU A 282 20.89 -2.60 2.14
N ASN A 283 21.85 -3.32 2.71
CA ASN A 283 22.78 -4.16 1.95
C ASN A 283 22.03 -5.24 1.16
N TRP A 284 20.99 -5.86 1.75
CA TRP A 284 20.16 -6.82 1.04
C TRP A 284 19.43 -6.17 -0.15
N VAL A 285 18.77 -5.03 0.05
CA VAL A 285 18.09 -4.29 -1.02
C VAL A 285 19.03 -3.96 -2.17
N LEU A 286 20.27 -3.58 -1.88
CA LEU A 286 21.26 -3.21 -2.89
C LEU A 286 21.85 -4.41 -3.65
N ASN A 287 21.80 -5.62 -3.09
CA ASN A 287 22.40 -6.82 -3.69
C ASN A 287 21.39 -7.78 -4.33
N ASP A 288 20.09 -7.61 -4.08
CA ASP A 288 19.05 -8.48 -4.62
C ASP A 288 18.29 -7.77 -5.76
N VAL A 289 18.28 -8.36 -6.95
CA VAL A 289 17.68 -7.79 -8.16
C VAL A 289 16.17 -7.53 -7.99
N ASN A 290 15.49 -8.32 -7.17
CA ASN A 290 14.05 -8.15 -6.93
C ASN A 290 13.76 -6.90 -6.10
N TYR A 291 14.67 -6.55 -5.17
CA TYR A 291 14.48 -5.44 -4.25
C TYR A 291 15.19 -4.15 -4.72
N ILE A 292 16.31 -4.25 -5.43
CA ILE A 292 17.00 -3.06 -5.95
C ILE A 292 16.11 -2.25 -6.90
N THR A 293 15.17 -2.90 -7.60
CA THR A 293 14.31 -2.26 -8.61
C THR A 293 13.47 -1.12 -8.01
N TRP A 294 12.80 -1.33 -6.88
CA TRP A 294 11.96 -0.27 -6.27
C TRP A 294 12.83 0.86 -5.72
N PHE A 295 14.00 0.52 -5.16
CA PHE A 295 14.94 1.47 -4.59
C PHE A 295 15.57 2.36 -5.67
N ALA A 296 16.09 1.73 -6.74
CA ALA A 296 16.66 2.42 -7.90
C ALA A 296 15.63 3.29 -8.60
N THR A 297 14.39 2.81 -8.77
CA THR A 297 13.30 3.61 -9.33
C THR A 297 13.03 4.86 -8.51
N THR A 298 12.92 4.70 -7.19
CA THR A 298 12.71 5.82 -6.26
C THR A 298 13.84 6.83 -6.37
N PHE A 299 15.09 6.36 -6.45
CA PHE A 299 16.27 7.20 -6.57
C PHE A 299 16.32 7.96 -7.91
N ILE A 300 15.98 7.31 -9.03
CA ILE A 300 15.89 7.94 -10.35
C ILE A 300 14.81 9.03 -10.36
N ILE A 301 13.64 8.76 -9.78
CA ILE A 301 12.56 9.75 -9.66
C ILE A 301 13.05 10.95 -8.85
N LEU A 302 13.72 10.71 -7.71
CA LEU A 302 14.25 11.78 -6.85
C LEU A 302 15.25 12.66 -7.60
N ILE A 303 16.28 12.08 -8.21
CA ILE A 303 17.33 12.84 -8.92
C ILE A 303 16.74 13.58 -10.12
N THR A 304 15.99 12.88 -10.96
CA THR A 304 15.46 13.46 -12.20
C THR A 304 14.48 14.59 -11.90
N SER A 305 13.58 14.39 -10.93
CA SER A 305 12.62 15.43 -10.55
C SER A 305 13.31 16.63 -9.90
N SER A 306 14.36 16.40 -9.09
CA SER A 306 15.15 17.50 -8.50
C SER A 306 15.89 18.30 -9.57
N TYR A 307 16.46 17.63 -10.56
CA TYR A 307 17.11 18.30 -11.71
C TYR A 307 16.10 19.08 -12.57
N LEU A 308 14.94 18.50 -12.87
CA LEU A 308 13.90 19.22 -13.62
C LEU A 308 13.35 20.42 -12.83
N LEU A 309 13.30 20.32 -11.50
CA LEU A 309 12.92 21.42 -10.61
C LEU A 309 13.96 22.55 -10.63
N SER A 310 15.27 22.24 -10.65
CA SER A 310 16.31 23.28 -10.78
C SER A 310 16.24 24.01 -12.13
N GLU A 311 15.81 23.30 -13.17
CA GLU A 311 15.53 23.87 -14.51
C GLU A 311 14.19 24.61 -14.60
N GLN A 312 13.43 24.73 -13.50
CA GLN A 312 12.09 25.32 -13.43
C GLN A 312 11.07 24.69 -14.41
N LYS A 313 11.27 23.44 -14.80
CA LYS A 313 10.36 22.70 -15.68
C LYS A 313 9.33 21.97 -14.83
N ASN A 314 8.04 22.16 -15.14
CA ASN A 314 6.92 21.44 -14.52
C ASN A 314 7.00 21.42 -12.98
N SER A 315 7.32 22.57 -12.37
CA SER A 315 7.78 22.64 -10.97
C SER A 315 6.84 21.94 -9.99
N TRP A 316 5.53 22.04 -10.17
CA TRP A 316 4.55 21.40 -9.27
C TRP A 316 4.58 19.87 -9.34
N ILE A 317 4.62 19.29 -10.55
CA ILE A 317 4.77 17.84 -10.77
C ILE A 317 6.04 17.35 -10.08
N ASN A 318 7.15 18.06 -10.30
CA ASN A 318 8.45 17.65 -9.78
C ASN A 318 8.58 17.83 -8.26
N ILE A 319 7.95 18.85 -7.66
CA ILE A 319 7.83 18.98 -6.20
C ILE A 319 7.11 17.77 -5.61
N ILE A 320 5.96 17.38 -6.18
CA ILE A 320 5.20 16.22 -5.70
C ILE A 320 6.01 14.93 -5.86
N SER A 321 6.65 14.72 -7.01
CA SER A 321 7.51 13.55 -7.26
C SER A 321 8.67 13.47 -6.27
N VAL A 322 9.35 14.60 -5.97
CA VAL A 322 10.43 14.65 -4.97
C VAL A 322 9.90 14.29 -3.59
N VAL A 323 8.78 14.87 -3.15
CA VAL A 323 8.21 14.58 -1.84
C VAL A 323 7.79 13.11 -1.70
N LEU A 324 7.18 12.53 -2.74
CA LEU A 324 6.82 11.10 -2.74
C LEU A 324 8.06 10.20 -2.67
N ALA A 325 9.11 10.50 -3.44
CA ALA A 325 10.35 9.74 -3.41
C ALA A 325 11.07 9.84 -2.06
N LEU A 326 11.14 11.04 -1.48
CA LEU A 326 11.66 11.25 -0.12
C LEU A 326 10.84 10.49 0.93
N SER A 327 9.52 10.45 0.78
CA SER A 327 8.63 9.71 1.70
C SER A 327 8.97 8.22 1.74
N ILE A 328 9.34 7.62 0.61
CA ILE A 328 9.76 6.21 0.54
C ILE A 328 11.06 6.00 1.31
N PHE A 329 12.06 6.88 1.14
CA PHE A 329 13.32 6.79 1.89
C PHE A 329 13.11 6.99 3.39
N VAL A 330 12.32 7.99 3.80
CA VAL A 330 11.99 8.22 5.21
C VAL A 330 11.26 7.00 5.80
N LYS A 331 10.32 6.41 5.05
CA LYS A 331 9.62 5.20 5.46
C LYS A 331 10.57 4.01 5.63
N PHE A 332 11.51 3.82 4.70
CA PHE A 332 12.53 2.79 4.80
C PHE A 332 13.43 3.01 6.04
N LEU A 333 13.83 4.24 6.33
CA LEU A 333 14.61 4.54 7.54
C LEU A 333 13.81 4.20 8.80
N ILE A 334 12.53 4.58 8.88
CA ILE A 334 11.68 4.31 10.06
C ILE A 334 11.40 2.81 10.22
N PHE A 335 11.27 2.06 9.13
CA PHE A 335 10.96 0.64 9.17
C PHE A 335 11.60 -0.07 7.96
N PRO A 336 12.87 -0.51 8.06
CA PRO A 336 13.68 -0.97 6.93
C PRO A 336 13.29 -2.38 6.51
N LYS A 337 12.05 -2.57 6.07
CA LYS A 337 11.54 -3.86 5.63
C LYS A 337 11.94 -4.13 4.18
N VAL A 338 12.54 -5.29 3.95
CA VAL A 338 12.89 -5.79 2.61
C VAL A 338 11.66 -6.46 1.99
N ASP A 339 10.65 -5.66 1.69
CA ASP A 339 9.42 -6.10 1.05
C ASP A 339 8.88 -4.97 0.18
N ALA A 340 8.95 -5.14 -1.14
CA ALA A 340 8.58 -4.10 -2.10
C ALA A 340 7.13 -3.62 -1.90
N ARG A 341 6.20 -4.50 -1.49
CA ARG A 341 4.77 -4.16 -1.39
C ARG A 341 4.50 -3.00 -0.44
N VAL A 342 5.30 -2.88 0.62
CA VAL A 342 5.12 -1.85 1.65
C VAL A 342 5.39 -0.45 1.11
N TYR A 343 6.16 -0.32 0.02
CA TYR A 343 6.47 0.96 -0.61
C TYR A 343 5.57 1.26 -1.81
N LEU A 344 4.86 0.27 -2.38
CA LEU A 344 4.08 0.43 -3.60
C LEU A 344 2.96 1.46 -3.47
N ALA A 345 2.32 1.58 -2.30
CA ALA A 345 1.29 2.59 -2.07
C ALA A 345 1.77 4.04 -2.24
N ILE A 346 3.08 4.29 -2.13
CA ILE A 346 3.72 5.59 -2.38
C ILE A 346 4.41 5.59 -3.76
N LEU A 347 5.08 4.50 -4.13
CA LEU A 347 5.86 4.39 -5.36
C LEU A 347 4.98 4.43 -6.61
N VAL A 348 3.82 3.75 -6.62
CA VAL A 348 2.93 3.75 -7.78
C VAL A 348 2.41 5.16 -8.08
N PRO A 349 1.93 5.96 -7.10
CA PRO A 349 1.62 7.36 -7.33
C PRO A 349 2.85 8.21 -7.70
N ALA A 350 4.05 7.91 -7.20
CA ALA A 350 5.28 8.60 -7.60
C ALA A 350 5.59 8.38 -9.09
N ILE A 351 5.49 7.14 -9.57
CA ILE A 351 5.65 6.77 -10.98
C ILE A 351 4.57 7.46 -11.84
N TYR A 352 3.32 7.46 -11.36
CA TYR A 352 2.21 8.13 -12.03
C TYR A 352 2.49 9.62 -12.22
N VAL A 353 2.83 10.34 -11.16
CA VAL A 353 3.15 11.78 -11.22
C VAL A 353 4.37 12.03 -12.12
N PHE A 354 5.42 11.25 -11.94
CA PHE A 354 6.65 11.39 -12.70
C PHE A 354 6.43 11.25 -14.21
N SER A 355 5.52 10.34 -14.61
CA SER A 355 5.18 10.11 -16.03
C SER A 355 4.63 11.36 -16.74
N PHE A 356 4.02 12.30 -16.03
CA PHE A 356 3.52 13.55 -16.64
C PHE A 356 4.62 14.44 -17.19
N ASN A 357 5.87 14.29 -16.75
CA ASN A 357 7.00 14.99 -17.36
C ASN A 357 7.18 14.63 -18.85
N LEU A 358 6.72 13.45 -19.27
CA LEU A 358 6.77 12.97 -20.66
C LEU A 358 5.57 13.41 -21.51
N PHE A 359 4.50 13.90 -20.87
CA PHE A 359 3.27 14.29 -21.56
C PHE A 359 3.35 15.71 -22.10
N SER A 360 2.59 15.98 -23.17
CA SER A 360 2.46 17.32 -23.75
C SER A 360 1.74 18.27 -22.78
N PRO A 361 2.23 19.50 -22.52
CA PRO A 361 1.61 20.41 -21.54
C PRO A 361 0.11 20.64 -21.74
N LYS A 362 -0.38 20.67 -22.99
CA LYS A 362 -1.81 20.87 -23.30
C LYS A 362 -2.70 19.66 -22.99
N GLU A 363 -2.09 18.50 -22.78
CA GLU A 363 -2.77 17.22 -22.58
C GLU A 363 -2.51 16.67 -21.16
N ARG A 364 -1.88 17.46 -20.29
CA ARG A 364 -1.65 17.08 -18.89
C ARG A 364 -2.81 17.45 -17.99
N ILE A 365 -2.87 16.76 -16.87
CA ILE A 365 -3.95 16.95 -15.90
C ILE A 365 -3.82 18.22 -15.08
N ASP A 366 -2.61 18.76 -14.96
CA ASP A 366 -2.29 20.02 -14.25
C ASP A 366 -2.46 21.27 -15.14
N SER A 367 -2.88 21.09 -16.40
CA SER A 367 -2.92 22.17 -17.41
C SER A 367 -4.16 23.07 -17.37
N THR A 368 -4.96 23.00 -16.30
CA THR A 368 -6.18 23.81 -16.11
C THR A 368 -6.20 24.52 -14.76
#